data_AF-A0A424NGY9-F1
#
_entry.id   AF-A0A424NGY9-F1
#
_cell.length_a   1.000
_cell.length_b   1.000
_cell.length_c   1.000
_cell.angle_alpha   90.00
_cell.angle_beta   90.00
_cell.angle_gamma   90.00
#
_symmetry.space_group_name_H-M   'P 1'
#
loop_
_entity.id
_entity.type
_entity.pdbx_description
1 polymer ?
#
loop_
_entity_poly.entity_id
_entity_poly.type
_entity_poly.pdbx_seq_one_letter_code
_entity_poly.pdbx_strand_id
1 'polypeptide(L)'
;VSLDDKDDVLAGVLLDLSMTASLSSSLEMGSEVVKAIARINKMHKRSVEQASFIVLKSPDIPSILVETGFISNPGEAKKLRTQKHQVKMANAIFEGVYAYFRKQPPEATFFAKRIESEPTMTDYRIKSGDTLSEIAQRYRVSQRAIKTANSLKNDRLRVGQVLKIPGRS
;
A
#
# COMPACT_ATOMS: atom_id res chain seq x y z
N VAL A 1 15.00 44.28 10.49
CA VAL A 1 15.16 42.81 10.47
C VAL A 1 14.96 42.39 9.03
N SER A 2 16.02 41.99 8.34
CA SER A 2 15.93 41.60 6.92
C SER A 2 15.10 40.32 6.81
N LEU A 3 14.34 40.20 5.72
CA LEU A 3 13.54 39.01 5.41
C LEU A 3 14.40 37.91 4.75
N ASP A 4 15.53 38.29 4.14
CA ASP A 4 16.40 37.35 3.40
C ASP A 4 16.95 36.22 4.28
N ASP A 5 17.39 36.51 5.51
CA ASP A 5 17.92 35.49 6.43
C ASP A 5 16.85 34.50 6.94
N LYS A 6 15.57 34.89 6.86
CA LYS A 6 14.46 34.02 7.29
C LYS A 6 14.07 33.03 6.21
N ASP A 7 14.28 33.38 4.94
CA ASP A 7 13.96 32.52 3.81
C ASP A 7 14.91 31.33 3.73
N ASP A 8 16.20 31.52 4.03
CA ASP A 8 17.19 30.43 4.11
C ASP A 8 16.91 29.46 5.26
N VAL A 9 16.54 29.98 6.44
CA VAL A 9 16.17 29.14 7.58
C VAL A 9 14.88 28.36 7.29
N LEU A 10 13.88 29.00 6.68
CA LEU A 10 12.64 28.35 6.28
C LEU A 10 12.89 27.27 5.22
N ALA A 11 13.72 27.56 4.21
CA ALA A 11 14.10 26.60 3.18
C ALA A 11 14.83 25.39 3.79
N GLY A 12 15.73 25.61 4.75
CA GLY A 12 16.40 24.54 5.49
C GLY A 12 15.41 23.66 6.27
N VAL A 13 14.47 24.27 7.00
CA VAL A 13 13.44 23.52 7.75
C VAL A 13 12.54 22.73 6.81
N LEU A 14 12.08 23.32 5.70
CA LEU A 14 11.26 22.63 4.71
C LEU A 14 12.01 21.46 4.05
N LEU A 15 13.30 21.65 3.77
CA LEU A 15 14.17 20.60 3.24
C LEU A 15 14.31 19.44 4.24
N ASP A 16 14.57 19.74 5.52
CA ASP A 16 14.67 18.72 6.57
C ASP A 16 13.36 17.96 6.77
N LEU A 17 12.22 18.65 6.75
CA LEU A 17 10.90 18.03 6.80
C LEU A 17 10.67 17.12 5.59
N SER A 18 11.01 17.58 4.39
CA SER A 18 10.92 16.78 3.16
C SER A 18 11.81 15.55 3.22
N MET A 19 13.07 15.70 3.62
CA MET A 19 14.00 14.59 3.80
C MET A 19 13.49 13.57 4.83
N THR A 20 12.92 14.04 5.94
CA THR A 20 12.34 13.17 6.98
C THR A 20 11.13 12.41 6.45
N ALA A 21 10.24 13.07 5.72
CA ALA A 21 9.07 12.45 5.10
C ALA A 21 9.47 11.41 4.05
N SER A 22 10.44 11.73 3.20
CA SER A 22 11.01 10.82 2.20
C SER A 22 11.68 9.61 2.84
N LEU A 23 12.42 9.80 3.95
CA LEU A 23 13.03 8.71 4.71
C LEU A 23 11.96 7.79 5.33
N SER A 24 10.94 8.36 5.98
CA SER A 24 9.82 7.57 6.54
C SER A 24 9.14 6.72 5.46
N SER A 25 8.82 7.34 4.33
CA SER A 25 8.24 6.67 3.15
C SER A 25 9.14 5.56 2.60
N SER A 26 10.45 5.79 2.58
CA SER A 26 11.45 4.81 2.13
C SER A 26 11.50 3.59 3.06
N LEU A 27 11.42 3.79 4.38
CA LEU A 27 11.41 2.72 5.37
C LEU A 27 10.15 1.85 5.25
N GLU A 28 9.00 2.48 5.05
CA GLU A 28 7.74 1.78 4.86
C GLU A 28 7.72 0.98 3.55
N MET A 29 8.13 1.59 2.45
CA MET A 29 8.28 0.92 1.16
C MET A 29 9.26 -0.26 1.26
N GLY A 30 10.42 -0.03 1.88
CA GLY A 30 11.42 -1.06 2.12
C GLY A 30 10.86 -2.23 2.94
N SER A 31 10.02 -1.97 3.93
CA SER A 31 9.40 -3.00 4.76
C SER A 31 8.48 -3.92 3.94
N GLU A 32 7.66 -3.36 3.06
CA GLU A 32 6.80 -4.16 2.16
C GLU A 32 7.63 -4.96 1.15
N VAL A 33 8.71 -4.39 0.62
CA VAL A 33 9.67 -5.10 -0.27
C VAL A 33 10.37 -6.24 0.47
N VAL A 34 10.85 -6.03 1.70
CA VAL A 34 11.48 -7.07 2.53
C VAL A 34 10.51 -8.22 2.80
N LYS A 35 9.26 -7.93 3.17
CA LYS A 35 8.23 -8.97 3.36
C LYS A 35 8.01 -9.80 2.09
N ALA A 36 7.98 -9.14 0.92
CA ALA A 36 7.78 -9.82 -0.34
C ALA A 36 8.97 -10.74 -0.70
N ILE A 37 10.21 -10.25 -0.54
CA ILE A 37 11.45 -11.00 -0.85
C ILE A 37 11.68 -12.15 0.14
N ALA A 38 11.32 -11.99 1.41
CA ALA A 38 11.46 -13.02 2.44
C ALA A 38 10.71 -14.33 2.13
N ARG A 39 9.72 -14.29 1.23
CA ARG A 39 8.99 -15.47 0.75
C ARG A 39 9.77 -16.31 -0.26
N ILE A 40 10.79 -15.74 -0.90
CA ILE A 40 11.55 -16.39 -1.99
C ILE A 40 13.02 -16.65 -1.65
N ASN A 41 13.59 -15.89 -0.70
CA ASN A 41 14.99 -15.99 -0.30
C ASN A 41 15.14 -16.03 1.23
N LYS A 42 16.22 -16.67 1.69
CA LYS A 42 16.65 -16.54 3.08
C LYS A 42 17.22 -15.14 3.27
N MET A 43 16.59 -14.37 4.14
CA MET A 43 17.01 -13.01 4.41
C MET A 43 18.22 -12.97 5.36
N HIS A 44 19.20 -12.12 5.05
CA HIS A 44 20.29 -11.81 5.97
C HIS A 44 19.79 -11.03 7.20
N LYS A 45 18.85 -10.08 6.97
CA LYS A 45 18.12 -9.33 7.99
C LYS A 45 16.63 -9.35 7.68
N ARG A 46 15.80 -9.46 8.73
CA ARG A 46 14.32 -9.51 8.57
C ARG A 46 13.66 -8.12 8.60
N SER A 47 14.46 -7.09 8.82
CA SER A 47 14.09 -5.68 8.88
C SER A 47 14.80 -4.88 7.79
N VAL A 48 14.29 -3.70 7.50
CA VAL A 48 15.01 -2.69 6.72
C VAL A 48 16.15 -2.16 7.57
N GLU A 49 17.33 -2.03 6.97
CA GLU A 49 18.51 -1.45 7.61
C GLU A 49 18.76 -0.04 7.03
N GLN A 50 19.37 0.83 7.84
CA GLN A 50 19.70 2.20 7.45
C GLN A 50 21.22 2.38 7.40
N ALA A 51 21.68 3.05 6.35
CA ALA A 51 23.08 3.42 6.19
C ALA A 51 23.18 4.67 5.30
N SER A 52 24.29 5.40 5.43
CA SER A 52 24.52 6.70 4.77
C SER A 52 24.94 6.55 3.30
N PHE A 53 24.12 5.91 2.48
CA PHE A 53 24.36 5.81 1.04
C PHE A 53 23.90 7.09 0.31
N ILE A 54 24.77 7.67 -0.51
CA ILE A 54 24.47 8.90 -1.25
C ILE A 54 23.28 8.74 -2.21
N VAL A 55 23.13 7.56 -2.81
CA VAL A 55 22.04 7.22 -3.73
C VAL A 55 20.66 7.21 -3.07
N LEU A 56 20.59 7.27 -1.73
CA LEU A 56 19.35 7.26 -0.97
C LEU A 56 18.99 8.65 -0.40
N LYS A 57 19.72 9.72 -0.76
CA LYS A 57 19.59 11.06 -0.14
C LYS A 57 18.74 12.05 -0.94
N SER A 58 17.78 11.59 -1.74
CA SER A 58 16.82 12.51 -2.38
C SER A 58 15.87 13.07 -1.31
N PRO A 59 15.65 14.40 -1.27
CA PRO A 59 14.77 15.01 -0.29
C PRO A 59 13.28 14.78 -0.58
N ASP A 60 12.91 14.50 -1.82
CA ASP A 60 11.54 14.47 -2.32
C ASP A 60 11.14 13.11 -2.94
N ILE A 61 12.10 12.18 -3.09
CA ILE A 61 11.87 10.86 -3.67
C ILE A 61 12.21 9.77 -2.66
N PRO A 62 11.23 8.96 -2.22
CA PRO A 62 11.49 7.76 -1.44
C PRO A 62 12.45 6.82 -2.18
N SER A 63 13.54 6.44 -1.54
CA SER A 63 14.66 5.72 -2.16
C SER A 63 15.06 4.52 -1.31
N ILE A 64 15.20 3.35 -1.94
CA ILE A 64 15.65 2.12 -1.27
C ILE A 64 16.80 1.47 -2.05
N LEU A 65 17.70 0.82 -1.33
CA LEU A 65 18.72 -0.06 -1.90
C LEU A 65 18.31 -1.50 -1.63
N VAL A 66 18.15 -2.29 -2.69
CA VAL A 66 17.76 -3.70 -2.58
C VAL A 66 18.96 -4.59 -2.82
N GLU A 67 19.38 -5.30 -1.77
CA GLU A 67 20.38 -6.36 -1.90
C GLU A 67 19.71 -7.66 -2.36
N THR A 68 19.97 -8.07 -3.61
CA THR A 68 19.35 -9.27 -4.19
C THR A 68 20.03 -10.57 -3.77
N GLY A 69 21.24 -10.48 -3.22
CA GLY A 69 22.07 -11.59 -2.76
C GLY A 69 23.56 -11.25 -2.83
N PHE A 70 24.38 -12.05 -2.17
CA PHE A 70 25.83 -11.89 -2.06
C PHE A 70 26.55 -12.66 -3.17
N ILE A 71 27.17 -11.96 -4.12
CA ILE A 71 27.97 -12.59 -5.19
C ILE A 71 29.20 -13.34 -4.65
N SER A 72 29.67 -12.97 -3.45
CA SER A 72 30.74 -13.66 -2.73
C SER A 72 30.32 -15.05 -2.23
N ASN A 73 29.02 -15.33 -2.10
CA ASN A 73 28.52 -16.66 -1.76
C ASN A 73 28.28 -17.47 -3.05
N PRO A 74 28.99 -18.61 -3.27
CA PRO A 74 28.86 -19.38 -4.53
C PRO A 74 27.43 -19.87 -4.82
N GLY A 75 26.67 -20.21 -3.76
CA GLY A 75 25.29 -20.67 -3.89
C GLY A 75 24.34 -19.58 -4.36
N GLU A 76 24.49 -18.36 -3.84
CA GLU A 76 23.72 -17.19 -4.25
C GLU A 76 24.16 -16.67 -5.62
N ALA A 77 25.47 -16.61 -5.88
CA ALA A 77 26.01 -16.24 -7.18
C ALA A 77 25.44 -17.11 -8.32
N LYS A 78 25.32 -18.44 -8.09
CA LYS A 78 24.69 -19.34 -9.06
C LYS A 78 23.23 -18.99 -9.31
N LYS A 79 22.46 -18.63 -8.26
CA LYS A 79 21.06 -18.21 -8.40
C LYS A 79 20.93 -16.88 -9.15
N LEU A 80 21.75 -15.88 -8.80
CA LEU A 80 21.75 -14.54 -9.41
C LEU A 80 21.98 -14.58 -10.92
N ARG A 81 22.68 -15.60 -11.43
CA ARG A 81 22.89 -15.81 -12.88
C ARG A 81 21.70 -16.39 -13.63
N THR A 82 20.68 -16.90 -12.95
CA THR A 82 19.54 -17.57 -13.60
C THR A 82 18.38 -16.63 -13.86
N GLN A 83 17.85 -16.64 -15.09
CA GLN A 83 16.68 -15.85 -15.46
C GLN A 83 15.48 -16.13 -14.54
N LYS A 84 15.27 -17.41 -14.18
CA LYS A 84 14.20 -17.83 -13.28
C LYS A 84 14.29 -17.14 -11.92
N HIS A 85 15.49 -16.96 -11.37
CA HIS A 85 15.66 -16.27 -10.09
C HIS A 85 15.49 -14.76 -10.22
N GLN A 86 16.05 -14.17 -11.28
CA GLN A 86 15.93 -12.73 -11.56
C GLN A 86 14.46 -12.33 -11.72
N VAL A 87 13.65 -13.10 -12.45
CA VAL A 87 12.20 -12.85 -12.60
C VAL A 87 11.48 -12.97 -11.25
N LYS A 88 11.81 -13.98 -10.44
CA LYS A 88 11.23 -14.11 -9.09
C LYS A 88 11.56 -12.90 -8.21
N MET A 89 12.81 -12.42 -8.26
CA MET A 89 13.24 -11.24 -7.51
C MET A 89 12.52 -9.98 -7.99
N ALA A 90 12.47 -9.75 -9.30
CA ALA A 90 11.78 -8.62 -9.90
C ALA A 90 10.29 -8.60 -9.51
N ASN A 91 9.62 -9.75 -9.57
CA ASN A 91 8.23 -9.87 -9.13
C ASN A 91 8.08 -9.58 -7.64
N ALA A 92 9.00 -10.05 -6.78
CA ALA A 92 8.94 -9.77 -5.35
C ALA A 92 9.11 -8.27 -5.04
N ILE A 93 10.04 -7.59 -5.73
CA ILE A 93 10.24 -6.14 -5.61
C ILE A 93 8.98 -5.41 -6.09
N PHE A 94 8.45 -5.78 -7.25
CA PHE A 94 7.21 -5.21 -7.79
C PHE A 94 6.04 -5.35 -6.81
N GLU A 95 5.80 -6.55 -6.28
CA GLU A 95 4.74 -6.81 -5.31
C GLU A 95 4.90 -5.98 -4.04
N GLY A 96 6.13 -5.79 -3.55
CA GLY A 96 6.40 -4.95 -2.38
C GLY A 96 6.10 -3.47 -2.65
N VAL A 97 6.58 -2.93 -3.78
CA VAL A 97 6.32 -1.54 -4.18
C VAL A 97 4.82 -1.33 -4.44
N TYR A 98 4.17 -2.27 -5.10
CA TYR A 98 2.73 -2.25 -5.35
C TYR A 98 1.93 -2.28 -4.03
N ALA A 99 2.32 -3.11 -3.07
CA ALA A 99 1.71 -3.16 -1.75
C ALA A 99 1.85 -1.83 -0.99
N TYR A 100 3.02 -1.20 -1.05
CA TYR A 100 3.24 0.14 -0.49
C TYR A 100 2.26 1.17 -1.08
N PHE A 101 2.18 1.27 -2.42
CA PHE A 101 1.27 2.21 -3.09
C PHE A 101 -0.22 1.95 -2.83
N ARG A 102 -0.61 0.70 -2.55
CA ARG A 102 -1.99 0.39 -2.13
C ARG A 102 -2.29 0.81 -0.69
N LYS A 103 -1.29 0.76 0.19
CA LYS A 103 -1.44 1.14 1.60
C LYS A 103 -1.39 2.65 1.79
N GLN A 104 -0.52 3.33 1.03
CA GLN A 104 -0.32 4.76 1.08
C GLN A 104 -0.21 5.32 -0.34
N PRO A 105 -1.35 5.46 -1.03
CA PRO A 105 -1.36 6.01 -2.37
C PRO A 105 -0.99 7.50 -2.33
N PRO A 106 0.00 7.97 -3.12
CA PRO A 106 0.25 9.39 -3.25
C PRO A 106 -0.96 10.08 -3.88
N GLU A 107 -1.23 11.30 -3.43
CA GLU A 107 -2.34 12.10 -3.94
C GLU A 107 -2.25 12.28 -5.46
N ALA A 108 -3.41 12.47 -6.09
CA ALA A 108 -3.55 12.61 -7.54
C ALA A 108 -3.04 11.44 -8.41
N THR A 109 -2.55 10.35 -7.81
CA THR A 109 -2.17 9.14 -8.54
C THR A 109 -3.37 8.29 -8.92
N PHE A 110 -3.18 7.38 -9.87
CA PHE A 110 -4.16 6.35 -10.21
C PHE A 110 -4.57 5.50 -9.00
N PHE A 111 -3.62 5.21 -8.08
CA PHE A 111 -3.90 4.43 -6.87
C PHE A 111 -4.84 5.19 -5.93
N ALA A 112 -4.59 6.49 -5.70
CA ALA A 112 -5.44 7.33 -4.87
C ALA A 112 -6.85 7.42 -5.45
N LYS A 113 -6.96 7.75 -6.74
CA LYS A 113 -8.25 7.82 -7.45
C LYS A 113 -9.02 6.49 -7.39
N ARG A 114 -8.32 5.36 -7.49
CA ARG A 114 -8.94 4.04 -7.37
C ARG A 114 -9.49 3.80 -5.98
N ILE A 115 -8.72 4.08 -4.94
CA ILE A 115 -9.14 3.89 -3.54
C ILE A 115 -10.31 4.83 -3.21
N GLU A 116 -10.26 6.08 -3.66
CA GLU A 116 -11.40 7.02 -3.56
C GLU A 116 -12.63 6.46 -4.28
N SER A 117 -12.46 5.84 -5.45
CA SER A 117 -13.56 5.23 -6.20
C SER A 117 -14.02 3.86 -5.67
N GLU A 118 -13.28 3.23 -4.76
CA GLU A 118 -13.69 1.96 -4.17
C GLU A 118 -14.87 2.20 -3.22
N PRO A 119 -15.96 1.40 -3.35
CA PRO A 119 -17.13 1.60 -2.52
C PRO A 119 -16.82 1.32 -1.05
N THR A 120 -17.13 2.28 -0.18
CA THR A 120 -17.01 2.10 1.27
C THR A 120 -17.94 0.98 1.72
N MET A 121 -17.43 0.00 2.47
CA MET A 121 -18.24 -1.13 2.94
C MET A 121 -18.73 -0.86 4.36
N THR A 122 -20.04 -0.68 4.52
CA THR A 122 -20.68 -0.58 5.83
C THR A 122 -21.29 -1.93 6.20
N ASP A 123 -20.91 -2.48 7.36
CA ASP A 123 -21.56 -3.68 7.89
C ASP A 123 -22.91 -3.29 8.53
N TYR A 124 -23.99 -3.92 8.07
CA TYR A 124 -25.35 -3.75 8.60
C TYR A 124 -25.90 -5.08 9.10
N ARG A 125 -26.35 -5.12 10.34
CA ARG A 125 -27.00 -6.31 10.91
C ARG A 125 -28.51 -6.25 10.66
N ILE A 126 -29.02 -7.23 9.93
CA ILE A 126 -30.44 -7.36 9.55
C ILE A 126 -31.30 -7.52 10.81
N LYS A 127 -32.34 -6.71 10.91
CA LYS A 127 -33.34 -6.71 11.98
C LYS A 127 -34.64 -7.36 11.49
N SER A 128 -35.51 -7.71 12.43
CA SER A 128 -36.84 -8.21 12.08
C SER A 128 -37.61 -7.17 11.28
N GLY A 129 -38.20 -7.57 10.16
CA GLY A 129 -38.96 -6.70 9.26
C GLY A 129 -38.14 -6.02 8.17
N ASP A 130 -36.81 -6.11 8.17
CA ASP A 130 -35.98 -5.50 7.12
C ASP A 130 -36.18 -6.18 5.76
N THR A 131 -36.39 -5.37 4.72
CA THR A 131 -36.31 -5.82 3.32
C THR A 131 -35.05 -5.31 2.63
N LEU A 132 -34.58 -6.06 1.62
CA LEU A 132 -33.43 -5.66 0.82
C LEU A 132 -33.66 -4.31 0.10
N SER A 133 -34.90 -4.06 -0.33
CA SER A 133 -35.33 -2.80 -0.96
C SER A 133 -35.20 -1.59 -0.03
N GLU A 134 -35.69 -1.70 1.21
CA GLU A 134 -35.65 -0.60 2.17
C GLU A 134 -34.22 -0.31 2.62
N ILE A 135 -33.41 -1.37 2.82
CA ILE A 135 -31.98 -1.21 3.12
C ILE A 135 -31.29 -0.51 1.95
N ALA A 136 -31.48 -0.98 0.72
CA ALA A 136 -30.89 -0.36 -0.47
C ALA A 136 -31.24 1.13 -0.58
N GLN A 137 -32.51 1.49 -0.38
CA GLN A 137 -32.97 2.87 -0.41
C GLN A 137 -32.36 3.72 0.71
N ARG A 138 -32.34 3.21 1.96
CA ARG A 138 -31.77 3.90 3.13
C ARG A 138 -30.31 4.29 2.89
N TYR A 139 -29.54 3.37 2.32
CA TYR A 139 -28.12 3.57 2.04
C TYR A 139 -27.85 4.20 0.67
N ARG A 140 -28.90 4.51 -0.11
CA ARG A 140 -28.81 5.09 -1.46
C ARG A 140 -27.97 4.26 -2.43
N VAL A 141 -28.13 2.95 -2.37
CA VAL A 141 -27.41 1.97 -3.21
C VAL A 141 -28.40 1.09 -3.97
N SER A 142 -27.94 0.41 -5.02
CA SER A 142 -28.80 -0.54 -5.72
C SER A 142 -28.87 -1.88 -4.97
N GLN A 143 -30.03 -2.54 -5.02
CA GLN A 143 -30.18 -3.90 -4.50
C GLN A 143 -29.18 -4.86 -5.16
N ARG A 144 -28.92 -4.68 -6.46
CA ARG A 144 -27.92 -5.47 -7.20
C ARG A 144 -26.52 -5.30 -6.59
N ALA A 145 -26.12 -4.09 -6.24
CA ALA A 145 -24.82 -3.83 -5.61
C ALA A 145 -24.70 -4.53 -4.25
N ILE A 146 -25.74 -4.45 -3.42
CA ILE A 146 -25.79 -5.19 -2.15
C ILE A 146 -25.69 -6.69 -2.38
N LYS A 147 -26.44 -7.23 -3.36
CA LYS A 147 -26.43 -8.67 -3.66
C LYS A 147 -25.07 -9.14 -4.13
N THR A 148 -24.42 -8.39 -5.03
CA THR A 148 -23.08 -8.71 -5.51
C THR A 148 -22.05 -8.66 -4.38
N ALA A 149 -22.08 -7.63 -3.52
CA ALA A 149 -21.16 -7.49 -2.39
C ALA A 149 -21.29 -8.62 -1.36
N ASN A 150 -22.47 -9.23 -1.24
CA ASN A 150 -22.76 -10.28 -0.26
C ASN A 150 -22.96 -11.67 -0.87
N SER A 151 -22.69 -11.83 -2.17
CA SER A 151 -22.96 -13.06 -2.92
C SER A 151 -24.39 -13.61 -2.73
N LEU A 152 -25.38 -12.72 -2.59
CA LEU A 152 -26.78 -13.10 -2.41
C LEU A 152 -27.41 -13.51 -3.74
N LYS A 153 -27.95 -14.73 -3.78
CA LYS A 153 -28.64 -15.27 -4.96
C LYS A 153 -30.07 -14.76 -5.11
N ASN A 154 -30.70 -14.37 -4.01
CA ASN A 154 -32.08 -13.88 -3.95
C ASN A 154 -32.22 -12.81 -2.85
N ASP A 155 -33.43 -12.30 -2.69
CA ASP A 155 -33.71 -11.18 -1.78
C ASP A 155 -34.10 -11.67 -0.37
N ARG A 156 -33.86 -12.96 -0.06
CA ARG A 156 -34.17 -13.53 1.25
C ARG A 156 -33.08 -13.16 2.24
N LEU A 157 -33.46 -12.35 3.23
CA LEU A 157 -32.61 -11.91 4.33
C LEU A 157 -32.94 -12.71 5.61
N ARG A 158 -31.93 -13.02 6.41
CA ARG A 158 -32.11 -13.67 7.72
C ARG A 158 -31.84 -12.66 8.84
N VAL A 159 -32.73 -12.62 9.83
CA VAL A 159 -32.51 -11.78 11.03
C VAL A 159 -31.19 -12.16 11.70
N GLY A 160 -30.40 -11.16 12.06
CA GLY A 160 -29.08 -11.32 12.66
C GLY A 160 -27.92 -11.51 11.67
N GLN A 161 -28.21 -11.73 10.38
CA GLN A 161 -27.19 -11.76 9.32
C GLN A 161 -26.54 -10.38 9.17
N VAL A 162 -25.22 -10.36 8.98
CA VAL A 162 -24.47 -9.15 8.66
C VAL A 162 -24.35 -9.02 7.15
N LEU A 163 -24.68 -7.84 6.64
CA LEU A 163 -24.70 -7.48 5.24
C LEU A 163 -23.67 -6.37 4.99
N LYS A 164 -22.81 -6.54 3.99
CA LYS A 164 -21.86 -5.54 3.50
C LYS A 164 -22.54 -4.61 2.53
N ILE A 165 -22.73 -3.34 2.90
CA ILE A 165 -23.40 -2.35 2.08
C ILE A 165 -22.36 -1.47 1.38
N PRO A 166 -22.26 -1.50 0.04
CA PRO A 166 -21.29 -0.70 -0.71
C PRO A 166 -21.80 0.75 -0.89
N GLY A 167 -21.31 1.69 -0.10
CA GLY A 167 -21.56 3.12 -0.23
C GLY A 167 -20.69 3.78 -1.31
N ARG A 168 -21.03 5.02 -1.66
CA ARG A 168 -20.10 5.91 -2.39
C ARG A 168 -19.21 6.62 -1.37
N SER A 169 -17.92 6.73 -1.66
CA SER A 169 -16.99 7.62 -0.96
C SER A 169 -17.36 9.09 -1.19
#